data_AF-A0A5K0YYU6-F1
#
_entry.id   AF-A0A5K0YYU6-F1
#
_cell.length_a   1.000
_cell.length_b   1.000
_cell.length_c   1.000
_cell.angle_alpha   90.00
_cell.angle_beta   90.00
_cell.angle_gamma   90.00
#
_symmetry.space_group_name_H-M   'P 1'
#
loop_
_entity.id
_entity.type
_entity.pdbx_description
1 polymer ?
#
loop_
_entity_poly.entity_id
_entity_poly.type
_entity_poly.pdbx_seq_one_letter_code
_entity_poly.pdbx_strand_id
1 'polypeptide(L)'
;FFVGYGLELSRLVPLILYHLKRRFLCKTDAELKEAWAPGDFNYATKVPNDMLITTVVMCYSVIAPVIIPFGVLYFAIGWVVLRNQ
;
A
#
# COMPACT_ATOMS: atom_id res chain seq x y z
N PHE A 1 0.73 7.39 10.02
CA PHE A 1 0.05 6.09 9.87
C PHE A 1 -0.94 6.07 8.69
N PHE A 2 -1.95 6.93 8.61
CA PHE A 2 -2.99 6.85 7.55
C PHE A 2 -2.58 7.32 6.14
N VAL A 3 -1.67 8.28 6.03
CA VAL A 3 -1.27 8.87 4.73
C VAL A 3 -0.58 7.84 3.82
N GLY A 4 0.17 6.89 4.39
CA GLY A 4 0.85 5.83 3.64
C GLY A 4 -0.12 4.92 2.89
N TYR A 5 -1.19 4.47 3.55
CA TYR A 5 -2.22 3.66 2.91
C TYR A 5 -2.96 4.43 1.82
N GLY A 6 -3.22 5.74 1.98
CA GLY A 6 -3.83 6.56 0.93
C GLY A 6 -2.96 6.67 -0.34
N LEU A 7 -1.64 6.77 -0.17
CA LEU A 7 -0.67 6.75 -1.27
C LEU A 7 -0.60 5.39 -1.98
N GLU A 8 -0.77 4.30 -1.24
CA GLU A 8 -0.81 2.95 -1.81
C GLU A 8 -2.11 2.63 -2.53
N LEU A 9 -3.24 3.12 -2.01
CA LEU A 9 -4.57 2.96 -2.60
C LEU A 9 -4.68 3.72 -3.92
N SER A 10 -4.15 4.94 -3.96
CA SER A 10 -4.14 5.77 -5.16
C SER A 10 -3.14 5.29 -6.22
N ARG A 11 -2.20 4.39 -5.87
CA ARG A 11 -1.18 3.85 -6.80
C ARG A 11 -0.57 4.97 -7.66
N LEU A 12 -0.29 6.14 -7.06
CA LEU A 12 0.12 7.35 -7.80
C LEU A 12 1.39 7.11 -8.64
N VAL A 13 2.36 6.40 -8.07
CA VAL A 13 3.64 6.10 -8.73
C VAL A 13 3.45 5.24 -10.00
N PRO A 14 2.80 4.05 -9.96
CA PRO A 14 2.57 3.28 -11.18
C PRO A 14 1.63 3.99 -12.17
N LEU A 15 0.71 4.85 -11.71
CA LEU A 15 -0.18 5.61 -12.59
C LEU A 15 0.57 6.71 -13.37
N ILE A 16 1.51 7.40 -12.72
CA ILE A 16 2.43 8.35 -13.38
C ILE A 16 3.36 7.62 -14.34
N LEU A 17 3.95 6.49 -13.92
CA LEU A 17 4.81 5.67 -14.78
C LEU A 17 4.07 5.14 -16.00
N TYR A 18 2.80 4.74 -15.85
CA TYR A 18 1.95 4.31 -16.97
C TYR A 18 1.75 5.44 -17.98
N HIS A 19 1.41 6.66 -17.53
CA HIS A 19 1.24 7.80 -18.44
C HIS A 19 2.54 8.18 -19.15
N LEU A 20 3.69 8.05 -18.47
CA LEU A 20 5.00 8.29 -19.05
C LEU A 20 5.37 7.21 -20.08
N LYS A 21 5.21 5.93 -19.74
CA LYS A 21 5.47 4.80 -20.65
C LYS A 21 4.57 4.84 -21.88
N ARG A 22 3.29 5.19 -21.72
CA ARG A 22 2.35 5.36 -22.83
C ARG A 22 2.75 6.50 -23.77
N ARG A 23 3.33 7.59 -23.24
CA ARG A 23 3.73 8.75 -24.05
C ARG A 23 5.03 8.53 -24.80
N PHE A 24 5.99 7.80 -24.23
CA PHE A 24 7.35 7.70 -24.76
C PHE A 24 7.77 6.33 -25.31
N LEU A 25 7.20 5.22 -24.82
CA LEU A 25 7.73 3.87 -25.10
C LEU A 25 6.74 2.92 -25.78
N CYS A 26 5.44 2.93 -25.46
CA CYS A 26 4.49 1.96 -26.02
C CYS A 26 4.12 2.32 -27.46
N LYS A 27 4.68 1.59 -28.45
CA LYS A 27 4.30 1.70 -29.87
C LYS A 27 3.43 0.53 -30.34
N THR A 28 3.37 -0.56 -29.57
CA THR A 28 2.62 -1.78 -29.88
C THR A 28 1.62 -2.15 -28.78
N ASP A 29 0.52 -2.81 -29.15
CA ASP A 29 -0.54 -3.23 -28.21
C ASP A 29 -0.04 -4.21 -27.13
N ALA A 30 1.03 -4.96 -27.42
CA ALA A 30 1.66 -5.89 -26.48
C ALA A 30 2.38 -5.16 -25.33
N GLU A 31 3.16 -4.12 -25.64
CA GLU A 31 3.85 -3.30 -24.63
C GLU A 31 2.87 -2.53 -23.75
N LEU A 32 1.69 -2.19 -24.29
CA LEU A 32 0.62 -1.54 -23.54
C LEU A 32 0.02 -2.51 -22.52
N LYS A 33 -0.16 -3.78 -22.90
CA LYS A 33 -0.68 -4.82 -22.00
C LYS A 33 0.31 -5.18 -20.89
N GLU A 34 1.62 -5.21 -21.18
CA GLU A 34 2.67 -5.37 -20.17
C GLU A 34 2.77 -4.17 -19.23
N ALA A 35 2.63 -2.95 -19.74
CA ALA A 35 2.64 -1.74 -18.90
C ALA A 35 1.43 -1.64 -17.95
N TRP A 36 0.34 -2.36 -18.24
CA TRP A 36 -0.84 -2.49 -17.38
C TRP A 36 -0.76 -3.63 -16.37
N ALA A 37 0.24 -4.51 -16.47
CA ALA A 37 0.39 -5.59 -15.52
C ALA A 37 0.58 -5.01 -14.10
N PRO A 38 -0.27 -5.39 -13.13
CA PRO A 38 -0.08 -4.93 -11.76
C PRO A 38 1.27 -5.42 -11.25
N GLY A 39 2.02 -4.53 -10.59
CA GLY A 39 3.29 -4.90 -9.97
C GLY A 39 3.12 -5.88 -8.81
N ASP A 40 4.17 -6.63 -8.50
CA ASP A 40 4.17 -7.64 -7.45
C ASP A 40 3.90 -7.07 -6.05
N PHE A 41 3.32 -7.90 -5.18
CA PHE A 41 3.11 -7.57 -3.77
C PHE A 41 4.47 -7.41 -3.06
N ASN A 42 4.77 -6.20 -2.59
CA ASN A 42 6.05 -5.88 -1.97
C ASN A 42 6.12 -6.37 -0.50
N TYR A 43 6.23 -7.68 -0.31
CA TYR A 43 6.29 -8.33 1.01
C TYR A 43 7.42 -7.78 1.89
N ALA A 44 8.58 -7.51 1.30
CA ALA A 44 9.79 -7.07 2.01
C ALA A 44 9.64 -5.72 2.70
N THR A 45 8.75 -4.85 2.23
CA THR A 45 8.51 -3.53 2.83
C THR A 45 7.26 -3.49 3.68
N LYS A 46 6.21 -4.24 3.29
CA LYS A 46 4.91 -4.27 3.96
C LYS A 46 4.96 -4.97 5.31
N VAL A 47 5.53 -6.17 5.34
CA VAL A 47 5.50 -7.02 6.54
C VAL A 47 6.30 -6.42 7.70
N PRO A 48 7.52 -5.87 7.50
CA PRO A 48 8.23 -5.21 8.59
C PRO A 48 7.48 -3.98 9.13
N ASN A 49 6.76 -3.26 8.27
CA ASN A 49 5.97 -2.09 8.67
C ASN A 49 4.80 -2.52 9.56
N ASP A 50 4.02 -3.50 9.13
CA ASP A 50 2.89 -4.05 9.91
C ASP A 50 3.36 -4.63 11.26
N MET A 51 4.53 -5.30 11.29
CA MET A 51 5.14 -5.78 12.54
C MET A 51 5.53 -4.63 13.49
N LEU A 52 6.08 -3.54 12.96
CA LEU A 52 6.43 -2.36 13.76
C LEU A 52 5.18 -1.75 14.42
N ILE A 53 4.11 -1.56 13.66
CA ILE A 53 2.85 -1.01 14.18
C ILE A 53 2.22 -1.95 15.22
N THR A 54 2.22 -3.26 14.96
CA THR A 54 1.74 -4.25 15.93
C THR A 54 2.49 -4.15 17.25
N THR A 55 3.82 -4.03 17.18
CA THR A 55 4.68 -3.90 18.37
C THR A 55 4.37 -2.61 19.14
N VAL A 56 4.21 -1.48 18.44
CA VAL A 56 3.88 -0.19 19.07
C VAL A 56 2.51 -0.25 19.75
N VAL A 57 1.49 -0.79 19.08
CA VAL A 57 0.14 -0.92 19.65
C VAL A 57 0.16 -1.83 20.88
N MET A 58 0.88 -2.95 20.82
CA MET A 58 1.00 -3.88 21.96
C MET A 58 1.70 -3.22 23.15
N CYS A 59 2.85 -2.58 22.95
CA CYS A 59 3.63 -1.95 24.03
C CYS A 59 2.89 -0.78 24.70
N TYR A 60 2.20 0.05 23.92
CA TYR A 60 1.51 1.24 24.45
C TYR A 60 0.06 1.00 24.87
N SER A 61 -0.50 -0.18 24.59
CA SER A 61 -1.89 -0.53 24.97
C SER A 61 -2.17 -0.36 26.47
N VAL A 62 -1.19 -0.68 27.32
CA VAL A 62 -1.32 -0.64 28.79
C VAL A 62 -1.27 0.80 29.31
N ILE A 63 -0.45 1.65 28.71
CA ILE A 63 -0.25 3.05 29.15
C ILE A 63 -1.33 3.97 28.57
N ALA A 64 -1.71 3.74 27.31
CA ALA A 64 -2.64 4.57 26.57
C ALA A 64 -3.64 3.66 25.82
N PRO A 65 -4.73 3.21 26.45
CA PRO A 65 -5.69 2.27 25.85
C PRO A 65 -6.38 2.84 24.60
N VAL A 66 -6.39 4.17 24.47
CA VAL A 66 -6.89 4.88 23.29
C VAL A 66 -6.15 4.49 22.00
N ILE A 67 -4.92 3.96 22.06
CA ILE A 67 -4.18 3.54 20.85
C ILE A 67 -4.77 2.30 20.17
N ILE A 68 -5.49 1.45 20.93
CA ILE A 68 -6.06 0.19 20.44
C ILE A 68 -7.04 0.42 19.28
N PRO A 69 -8.08 1.28 19.39
CA PRO A 69 -8.99 1.53 18.28
C PRO A 69 -8.29 2.12 17.06
N PHE A 70 -7.24 2.93 17.24
CA PHE A 70 -6.43 3.42 16.11
C PHE A 70 -5.64 2.30 15.43
N GLY A 71 -5.08 1.36 16.20
CA GLY A 71 -4.42 0.16 15.68
C GLY A 71 -5.39 -0.75 14.92
N VAL A 72 -6.58 -1.00 15.47
CA VAL A 72 -7.63 -1.78 14.79
C VAL A 72 -8.06 -1.12 13.49
N LEU A 73 -8.25 0.21 13.49
CA LEU A 73 -8.59 0.95 12.28
C LEU A 73 -7.49 0.86 11.22
N TYR A 74 -6.22 0.91 11.63
CA TYR A 74 -5.07 0.74 10.74
C TYR A 74 -5.12 -0.62 10.03
N PHE A 75 -5.28 -1.71 10.77
CA PHE A 75 -5.37 -3.06 10.19
C PHE A 75 -6.66 -3.28 9.37
N ALA A 76 -7.78 -2.68 9.77
CA ALA A 76 -9.03 -2.77 9.02
C ALA A 76 -8.91 -2.12 7.63
N ILE A 77 -8.28 -0.94 7.55
CA ILE A 77 -8.00 -0.28 6.27
C ILE A 77 -7.00 -1.10 5.47
N GLY A 78 -5.90 -1.56 6.08
CA GLY A 78 -4.90 -2.41 5.42
C GLY A 78 -5.51 -3.68 4.83
N TRP A 79 -6.44 -4.32 5.53
CA TRP A 79 -7.18 -5.49 5.06
C TRP A 79 -8.03 -5.20 3.83
N VAL A 80 -8.81 -4.11 3.85
CA VAL A 80 -9.66 -3.70 2.71
C VAL A 80 -8.79 -3.35 1.50
N VAL A 81 -7.68 -2.65 1.72
CA VAL A 81 -6.73 -2.30 0.64
C VAL A 81 -6.12 -3.55 0.03
N LEU A 82 -5.60 -4.47 0.85
CA LEU A 82 -5.01 -5.72 0.37
C LEU A 82 -6.00 -6.55 -0.45
N ARG A 83 -7.28 -6.54 -0.07
CA ARG A 83 -8.33 -7.27 -0.79
C ARG A 83 -8.71 -6.63 -2.13
N ASN A 84 -8.50 -5.33 -2.28
CA ASN A 84 -8.83 -4.58 -3.51
C ASN A 84 -7.62 -4.38 -4.45
N GLN A 85 -6.40 -4.65 -3.98
CA GLN A 85 -5.17 -4.56 -4.77
C GLN A 85 -4.98 -5.74 -5.72
#